data_AF-A0A1I2Z7R0-F1
#
_entry.id   AF-A0A1I2Z7R0-F1
#
_cell.length_a   1.000
_cell.length_b   1.000
_cell.length_c   1.000
_cell.angle_alpha   90.00
_cell.angle_beta   90.00
_cell.angle_gamma   90.00
#
_symmetry.space_group_name_H-M   'P 1'
#
loop_
_entity.id
_entity.type
_entity.pdbx_description
1 polymer ?
#
loop_
_entity_poly.entity_id
_entity_poly.type
_entity_poly.pdbx_seq_one_letter_code
_entity_poly.pdbx_strand_id
1 'polypeptide(L)' 'MKGTVTITGRNGALVSGEYEVTGDRLRVVYEGQERLARIDAWQVDHLAEALLRDLWLG' A
#
# COMPACT_ATOMS: atom_id res chain seq x y z
N MET A 1 -8.91 6.35 6.39
CA MET A 1 -8.34 7.27 5.37
C MET A 1 -8.36 6.56 4.03
N LYS A 2 -8.68 7.24 2.92
CA LYS A 2 -8.73 6.64 1.57
C LYS A 2 -7.92 7.48 0.60
N GLY A 3 -7.28 6.83 -0.37
CA GLY A 3 -6.55 7.53 -1.43
C GLY A 3 -6.15 6.61 -2.58
N THR A 4 -5.48 7.17 -3.56
CA THR A 4 -4.85 6.44 -4.66
C THR A 4 -3.38 6.21 -4.37
N VAL A 5 -2.83 5.10 -4.84
CA VAL A 5 -1.41 4.77 -4.70
C VAL A 5 -0.85 4.25 -6.01
N THR A 6 0.44 4.50 -6.25
CA THR A 6 1.17 3.91 -7.38
C THR A 6 2.13 2.87 -6.85
N ILE A 7 2.09 1.67 -7.42
CA ILE A 7 2.86 0.51 -6.99
C ILE A 7 3.78 0.10 -8.13
N THR A 8 5.07 -0.04 -7.84
CA THR A 8 6.02 -0.60 -8.80
C THR A 8 5.95 -2.13 -8.75
N GLY A 9 5.42 -2.74 -9.79
CA GLY A 9 5.38 -4.19 -9.96
C GLY A 9 6.78 -4.79 -10.13
N ARG A 10 6.89 -6.12 -9.98
CA ARG A 10 8.18 -6.84 -10.04
C ARG A 10 8.97 -6.64 -11.35
N ASN A 11 8.28 -6.27 -12.42
CA ASN A 11 8.85 -6.00 -13.74
C ASN A 11 9.20 -4.51 -13.96
N GLY A 12 9.09 -3.67 -12.93
CA GLY A 12 9.29 -2.22 -13.03
C GLY A 12 8.09 -1.45 -13.58
N ALA A 13 6.99 -2.13 -13.90
CA ALA A 13 5.76 -1.48 -14.35
C ALA A 13 5.08 -0.72 -13.20
N LEU A 14 4.65 0.52 -13.45
CA LEU A 14 3.89 1.31 -12.49
C LEU A 14 2.41 0.98 -12.62
N VAL A 15 1.80 0.60 -11.50
CA VAL A 15 0.40 0.22 -11.42
C VAL A 15 -0.31 1.15 -10.44
N SER A 16 -1.39 1.77 -10.87
CA SER A 16 -2.23 2.58 -9.98
C SER A 16 -3.26 1.71 -9.27
N GLY A 17 -3.48 1.99 -7.99
CA GLY A 17 -4.44 1.33 -7.14
C GLY A 17 -5.10 2.29 -6.16
N GLU A 18 -6.05 1.77 -5.41
CA GLU A 18 -6.69 2.46 -4.31
C GLU A 18 -6.24 1.85 -2.98
N TYR A 19 -6.17 2.66 -1.95
CA TYR A 19 -5.93 2.19 -0.60
C TYR A 19 -6.95 2.74 0.39
N GLU A 20 -7.17 1.97 1.44
CA GLU A 20 -8.03 2.31 2.57
C GLU A 20 -7.33 1.89 3.86
N VAL A 21 -7.07 2.87 4.73
CA VAL A 21 -6.58 2.65 6.09
C VAL A 21 -7.74 2.70 7.07
N THR A 22 -7.93 1.61 7.81
CA THR A 22 -8.95 1.45 8.84
C THR A 22 -8.31 0.90 10.12
N GLY A 23 -8.08 1.78 11.10
CA GLY A 23 -7.40 1.40 12.35
C GLY A 23 -5.96 0.98 12.10
N ASP A 24 -5.63 -0.26 12.47
CA ASP A 24 -4.33 -0.91 12.27
C ASP A 24 -4.26 -1.68 10.93
N ARG A 25 -5.21 -1.49 10.01
CA ARG A 25 -5.27 -2.23 8.74
C ARG A 25 -5.12 -1.30 7.55
N LEU A 26 -4.29 -1.70 6.61
CA LEU A 26 -4.15 -1.12 5.28
C LEU A 26 -4.71 -2.12 4.26
N ARG A 27 -5.78 -1.74 3.57
CA ARG A 27 -6.30 -2.44 2.40
C ARG A 27 -5.79 -1.73 1.15
N VAL A 28 -5.26 -2.47 0.19
CA VAL A 28 -4.79 -1.95 -1.10
C VAL A 28 -5.40 -2.78 -2.20
N VAL A 29 -6.00 -2.12 -3.18
CA VAL A 29 -6.61 -2.72 -4.36
C VAL A 29 -5.90 -2.19 -5.60
N TYR A 30 -5.29 -3.07 -6.39
CA TYR A 30 -4.58 -2.70 -7.61
C TYR A 30 -4.74 -3.81 -8.65
N GLU A 31 -4.96 -3.46 -9.92
CA GLU A 31 -5.15 -4.45 -11.02
C GLU A 31 -6.17 -5.58 -10.71
N GLY A 32 -7.23 -5.26 -9.95
CA GLY A 32 -8.22 -6.26 -9.53
C GLY A 32 -7.73 -7.24 -8.46
N GLN A 33 -6.50 -7.09 -7.95
CA GLN A 33 -6.00 -7.77 -6.77
C GLN A 33 -6.28 -6.95 -5.53
N GLU A 34 -6.62 -7.63 -4.44
CA GLU A 34 -6.76 -7.03 -3.12
C GLU A 34 -5.68 -7.60 -2.19
N ARG A 35 -5.03 -6.71 -1.45
CA ARG A 35 -4.07 -7.02 -0.40
C ARG A 35 -4.50 -6.34 0.90
N LEU A 36 -4.39 -7.08 1.99
CA LEU A 36 -4.63 -6.56 3.34
C LEU A 36 -3.34 -6.71 4.14
N ALA A 37 -2.85 -5.61 4.69
CA ALA A 37 -1.69 -5.57 5.56
C ALA A 37 -2.09 -5.02 6.93
N ARG A 38 -1.45 -5.53 7.99
CA ARG A 38 -1.55 -4.95 9.33
C ARG A 38 -0.40 -3.96 9.52
N ILE A 39 -0.71 -2.77 9.99
CA ILE A 39 0.26 -1.74 10.36
C ILE A 39 0.57 -1.93 11.84
N ASP A 40 1.50 -2.83 12.15
CA ASP A 40 2.14 -2.85 13.47
C ASP A 40 3.45 -2.09 13.40
N ALA A 41 3.79 -1.35 14.46
CA ALA A 41 5.01 -0.54 14.57
C ALA A 41 6.35 -1.31 14.39
N TRP A 42 6.31 -2.63 14.14
CA TRP A 42 7.46 -3.53 14.09
C TRP A 42 7.47 -4.48 12.88
N GLN A 43 6.32 -4.69 12.22
CA GLN A 43 6.21 -5.55 11.05
C GLN A 43 5.26 -4.89 10.08
N VAL A 44 5.82 -4.00 9.28
CA VAL A 44 5.17 -3.56 8.07
C VAL A 44 5.64 -4.53 7.00
N ASP A 45 4.72 -5.31 6.41
CA ASP A 45 5.03 -6.14 5.24
C ASP A 45 5.75 -5.26 4.22
N HIS A 46 6.79 -5.75 3.54
CA HIS A 46 7.66 -4.89 2.71
C HIS A 46 6.87 -4.05 1.68
N LEU A 47 5.70 -4.53 1.27
CA LEU A 47 4.73 -3.77 0.46
C LEU A 47 4.13 -2.58 1.22
N ALA A 48 3.62 -2.78 2.42
CA ALA A 48 3.10 -1.69 3.25
C ALA A 48 4.21 -0.72 3.69
N GLU A 49 5.46 -1.18 3.83
CA GLU A 49 6.60 -0.33 4.22
C GLU A 49 7.00 0.58 3.07
N ALA A 50 7.06 0.02 1.85
CA ALA A 50 7.27 0.78 0.63
C ALA A 50 6.16 1.80 0.39
N LEU A 51 4.89 1.43 0.63
CA LEU A 51 3.73 2.32 0.42
C LEU A 51 3.65 3.44 1.47
N LEU A 52 3.96 3.16 2.74
CA LEU A 52 4.02 4.18 3.78
C LEU A 52 5.16 5.18 3.56
N ARG A 53 6.31 4.73 3.05
CA ARG A 53 7.43 5.62 2.70
C ARG A 53 7.07 6.62 1.61
N ASP A 54 6.33 6.17 0.59
CA ASP A 54 5.90 7.04 -0.52
C ASP A 54 4.86 8.07 -0.05
N LEU A 55 3.98 7.70 0.90
CA LEU A 55 2.98 8.59 1.49
C LEU A 55 3.56 9.64 2.46
N TRP A 56 4.72 9.39 3.09
CA TRP A 56 5.32 10.32 4.07
C TRP A 56 6.21 11.39 3.41
N LEU A 57 6.74 11.13 2.21
CA LEU A 57 7.65 12.03 1.50
C LEU A 57 6.95 12.99 0.52
N GLY A 58 5.61 12.93 0.44
CA GLY A 58 4.75 13.81 -0.36
C GLY A 58 4.16 14.97 0.42
#